data_AF-A0A8B8D3N7-F1
#
_entry.id   AF-A0A8B8D3N7-F1
#
_cell.length_a   1.000
_cell.length_b   1.000
_cell.length_c   1.000
_cell.angle_alpha   90.00
_cell.angle_beta   90.00
_cell.angle_gamma   90.00
#
_symmetry.space_group_name_H-M   'P 1'
#
loop_
_entity.id
_entity.type
_entity.pdbx_description
1 polymer ?
#
loop_
_entity_poly.entity_id
_entity_poly.type
_entity_poly.pdbx_seq_one_letter_code
_entity_poly.pdbx_strand_id
1 'polypeptide(L)'
;MHDQEKGDRFARERTLRPTAKDLAFCFTCMVAAKEGKISNSKAEGSFISTGFSNWKDAASKFRKHQDSDCHKEAVERSVKLPRETKDIGEVLSAAHTEEKAFNRQQLLTILRNIRFLARQGLPIRGHDSEQSNFLQLLKLHGESDPSILKWLKKKQDKFTSADIQNEILQVMALRILRDVAANIREDGYFSIMVDETTDQSNREQVVIVLRHVDSELNVHEEFMGLCMVPSIDAVGGTPYLSS
;
A
#
# COMPACT_ATOMS: atom_id res chain seq x y z
N MET A 1 2.74 -35.95 26.73
CA MET A 1 2.37 -35.40 28.05
C MET A 1 3.03 -34.03 28.14
N HIS A 2 2.29 -33.00 27.72
CA HIS A 2 1.71 -31.97 28.61
C HIS A 2 2.83 -31.17 29.28
N ASP A 3 3.17 -29.96 28.83
CA ASP A 3 2.38 -28.71 28.75
C ASP A 3 3.01 -27.68 29.73
N GLN A 4 3.25 -26.47 29.19
CA GLN A 4 3.20 -25.14 29.83
C GLN A 4 4.25 -24.80 30.93
N GLU A 5 4.79 -23.58 31.08
CA GLU A 5 4.45 -22.27 30.52
C GLU A 5 5.56 -21.19 30.70
N LYS A 6 5.72 -20.37 29.63
CA LYS A 6 5.94 -18.91 29.47
C LYS A 6 6.64 -17.99 30.52
N GLY A 7 7.39 -17.02 29.94
CA GLY A 7 7.60 -15.63 30.41
C GLY A 7 8.90 -15.44 31.22
N ASP A 8 9.85 -14.54 30.94
CA ASP A 8 9.82 -13.27 30.22
C ASP A 8 11.23 -12.98 29.66
N ARG A 9 11.31 -12.57 28.40
CA ARG A 9 12.56 -12.13 27.74
C ARG A 9 12.51 -10.62 27.59
N PHE A 10 13.11 -9.84 28.48
CA PHE A 10 13.63 -8.50 28.18
C PHE A 10 14.55 -8.02 29.30
N ALA A 11 15.82 -8.47 29.30
CA ALA A 11 16.86 -7.88 30.13
C ALA A 11 18.24 -8.12 29.52
N ARG A 12 18.58 -7.40 28.44
CA ARG A 12 19.96 -7.29 27.98
C ARG A 12 20.23 -5.93 27.37
N GLU A 13 20.91 -5.07 28.11
CA GLU A 13 21.87 -4.16 27.50
C GLU A 13 23.05 -3.90 28.46
N ARG A 14 24.12 -4.68 28.23
CA ARG A 14 25.55 -4.36 28.32
C ARG A 14 26.04 -3.43 29.45
N THR A 15 26.48 -4.04 30.54
CA THR A 15 27.50 -3.45 31.43
C THR A 15 28.90 -3.66 30.83
N LEU A 16 29.46 -2.63 30.21
CA LEU A 16 30.92 -2.49 30.13
C LEU A 16 31.43 -2.34 31.56
N ARG A 17 32.38 -3.18 31.99
CA ARG A 17 33.07 -3.06 33.28
C ARG A 17 34.29 -2.15 33.12
N PRO A 18 34.33 -0.98 33.78
CA PRO A 18 35.53 -0.44 34.36
C PRO A 18 35.57 -0.80 35.85
N THR A 19 36.77 -0.93 36.39
CA THR A 19 37.09 -1.09 37.83
C THR A 19 36.63 0.14 38.62
N ALA A 20 35.32 0.27 38.83
CA ALA A 20 34.67 1.34 39.56
C ALA A 20 34.03 0.74 40.82
N LYS A 21 34.09 1.46 41.93
CA LYS A 21 33.34 1.14 43.15
C LYS A 21 31.89 0.82 42.76
N ASP A 22 31.36 -0.28 43.29
CA ASP A 22 30.04 -0.82 42.95
C ASP A 22 28.94 0.12 43.49
N LEU A 23 28.64 1.16 42.70
CA LEU A 23 27.81 2.30 43.06
C LEU A 23 26.65 2.44 42.08
N ALA A 24 25.44 2.57 42.61
CA ALA A 24 24.24 2.85 41.84
C ALA A 24 23.91 4.35 41.83
N PHE A 25 23.44 4.84 40.68
CA PHE A 25 22.97 6.22 40.50
C PHE A 25 21.62 6.23 39.79
N CYS A 26 20.83 7.27 40.00
CA CYS A 26 19.63 7.52 39.21
C CYS A 26 19.97 8.40 38.01
N PHE A 27 19.91 7.83 36.81
CA PHE A 27 20.20 8.55 35.57
C PHE A 27 19.33 9.82 35.41
N THR A 28 18.02 9.72 35.62
CA THR A 28 17.08 10.83 35.49
C THR A 28 17.42 11.98 36.44
N CYS A 29 17.64 11.69 37.72
CA CYS A 29 18.00 12.70 38.71
C CYS A 29 19.38 13.30 38.44
N MET A 30 20.35 12.50 37.98
CA MET A 30 21.68 12.97 37.62
C MET A 30 21.65 13.96 36.45
N VAL A 31 20.91 13.64 35.39
CA VAL A 31 20.74 14.52 34.23
C VAL A 31 19.99 15.79 34.65
N ALA A 32 18.88 15.67 35.37
CA ALA A 32 18.11 16.82 35.83
C ALA A 32 18.90 17.73 36.78
N ALA A 33 19.73 17.16 37.66
CA ALA A 33 20.65 17.91 38.52
C ALA A 33 21.67 18.71 37.70
N LYS A 34 22.28 18.06 36.69
CA LYS A 34 23.27 18.69 35.82
C LYS A 34 22.69 19.82 34.99
N GLU A 35 21.42 19.70 34.61
CA GLU A 35 20.67 20.73 33.87
C GLU A 35 20.06 21.81 34.78
N GLY A 36 20.30 21.76 36.10
CA GLY A 36 19.77 22.74 37.05
C GLY A 36 18.25 22.70 37.21
N LYS A 37 17.63 21.55 36.90
CA LYS A 37 16.17 21.41 36.84
C LYS A 37 15.53 21.02 38.17
N ILE A 38 16.29 20.51 39.13
CA ILE A 38 15.75 20.06 40.43
C ILE A 38 16.12 21.00 41.56
N SER A 39 15.17 21.22 42.47
CA SER A 39 15.25 22.19 43.56
C SER A 39 16.08 21.68 44.74
N ASN A 40 16.03 20.37 45.00
CA ASN A 40 16.61 19.76 46.21
C ASN A 40 17.58 18.60 45.90
N SER A 41 18.54 18.84 45.00
CA SER A 41 19.54 17.84 44.57
C SER A 41 20.45 17.34 45.71
N LYS A 42 20.61 18.13 46.78
CA LYS A 42 21.46 17.78 47.93
C LYS A 42 20.84 16.71 48.83
N ALA A 43 19.51 16.65 48.93
CA ALA A 43 18.82 15.66 49.75
C ALA A 43 18.97 14.22 49.21
N GLU A 44 19.15 14.07 47.90
CA GLU A 44 19.29 12.79 47.21
C GLU A 44 20.73 12.56 46.68
N GLY A 45 21.73 13.15 47.34
CA GLY A 45 23.14 13.10 46.90
C GLY A 45 23.68 11.67 46.69
N SER A 46 23.17 10.68 47.42
CA SER A 46 23.52 9.26 47.23
C SER A 46 23.15 8.72 45.85
N PHE A 47 22.11 9.26 45.21
CA PHE A 47 21.67 8.81 43.89
C PHE A 47 22.13 9.73 42.75
N ILE A 48 22.69 10.89 43.08
CA ILE A 48 23.04 11.94 42.12
C ILE A 48 24.56 12.12 42.01
N SER A 49 25.27 12.24 43.15
CA SER A 49 26.67 12.69 43.18
C SER A 49 27.65 11.71 43.84
N THR A 50 27.29 11.08 44.96
CA THR A 50 28.21 10.23 45.74
C THR A 50 28.10 8.75 45.41
N GLY A 51 26.95 8.31 44.88
CA GLY A 51 26.68 6.92 44.52
C GLY A 51 26.19 6.09 45.70
N PHE A 52 25.23 5.20 45.44
CA PHE A 52 24.64 4.33 46.43
C PHE A 52 25.33 2.96 46.43
N SER A 53 25.80 2.50 47.60
CA SER A 53 26.51 1.21 47.75
C SER A 53 25.93 0.28 48.80
N ASN A 54 24.89 0.68 49.55
CA ASN A 54 24.30 -0.18 50.60
C ASN A 54 23.32 -1.18 49.99
N TRP A 55 23.87 -2.22 49.36
CA TRP A 55 23.10 -3.23 48.64
C TRP A 55 22.11 -4.02 49.51
N LYS A 56 22.35 -4.13 50.82
CA LYS A 56 21.43 -4.83 51.75
C LYS A 56 20.07 -4.15 51.85
N ASP A 57 20.02 -2.83 51.69
CA ASP A 57 18.79 -2.02 51.76
C ASP A 57 18.33 -1.49 50.39
N ALA A 58 18.95 -1.95 49.30
CA ALA A 58 18.77 -1.39 47.96
C ALA A 58 17.29 -1.28 47.57
N ALA A 59 16.52 -2.37 47.70
CA ALA A 59 15.11 -2.36 47.30
C ALA A 59 14.27 -1.31 48.05
N SER A 60 14.47 -1.18 49.37
CA SER A 60 13.77 -0.18 50.20
C SER A 60 14.20 1.24 49.85
N LYS A 61 15.51 1.45 49.69
CA LYS A 61 16.09 2.77 49.40
C LYS A 61 15.78 3.25 47.99
N PHE A 62 15.76 2.35 47.00
CA PHE A 62 15.36 2.68 45.63
C PHE A 62 13.88 3.04 45.55
N ARG A 63 13.01 2.33 46.28
CA ARG A 63 11.58 2.68 46.34
C ARG A 63 11.36 4.04 47.01
N LYS A 64 12.04 4.29 48.13
CA LYS A 64 12.01 5.61 48.79
C LYS A 64 12.53 6.74 47.90
N HIS A 65 13.59 6.48 47.13
CA HIS A 65 14.12 7.43 46.15
C HIS A 65 13.09 7.71 45.04
N GLN A 66 12.50 6.67 44.47
CA GLN A 66 11.47 6.78 43.43
C GLN A 66 10.26 7.61 43.91
N ASP A 67 9.89 7.49 45.18
CA ASP A 67 8.78 8.24 45.79
C ASP A 67 9.17 9.65 46.26
N SER A 68 10.46 10.00 46.24
CA SER A 68 10.96 11.31 46.67
C SER A 68 10.51 12.44 45.74
N ASP A 69 10.32 13.64 46.30
CA ASP A 69 9.97 14.83 45.53
C ASP A 69 11.06 15.19 44.52
N CYS A 70 12.33 14.95 44.86
CA CYS A 70 13.45 15.17 43.95
C CYS A 70 13.36 14.28 42.71
N HIS A 71 13.01 13.00 42.85
CA HIS A 71 12.85 12.11 41.71
C HIS A 71 11.63 12.47 40.87
N LYS A 72 10.49 12.77 41.52
CA LYS A 72 9.27 13.20 40.83
C LYS A 72 9.49 14.49 40.03
N GLU A 73 10.14 15.49 40.63
CA GLU A 73 10.51 16.74 39.97
C GLU A 73 11.51 16.51 38.82
N ALA A 74 12.50 15.62 39.02
CA ALA A 74 13.43 15.24 37.96
C ALA A 74 12.69 14.62 36.77
N VAL A 75 11.76 13.69 37.01
CA VAL A 75 10.94 13.06 35.97
C VAL A 75 10.09 14.11 35.27
N GLU A 76 9.30 14.90 36.01
CA GLU A 76 8.42 15.93 35.46
C GLU A 76 9.16 16.91 34.54
N ARG A 77 10.32 17.41 34.97
CA ARG A 77 11.10 18.41 34.23
C ARG A 77 12.03 17.82 33.17
N SER A 78 12.26 16.50 33.20
CA SER A 78 13.00 15.78 32.16
C SER A 78 12.08 15.26 31.05
N VAL A 79 10.81 15.01 31.35
CA VAL A 79 9.79 14.67 30.36
C VAL A 79 9.52 15.91 29.50
N LYS A 80 10.13 15.95 28.31
CA LYS A 80 9.79 16.93 27.28
C LYS A 80 8.47 16.52 26.64
N LEU A 81 7.35 16.92 27.22
CA LEU A 81 6.09 16.95 26.47
C LEU A 81 6.23 18.00 25.36
N PRO A 82 5.85 17.72 24.10
CA PRO A 82 5.75 18.73 23.07
C PRO A 82 4.90 19.90 23.60
N ARG A 83 5.37 21.14 23.41
CA ARG A 83 4.62 22.36 23.82
C ARG A 83 3.22 22.42 23.21
N GLU A 84 3.03 21.74 22.09
CA GLU A 84 1.75 21.55 21.43
C GLU A 84 1.56 20.07 21.14
N THR A 85 0.57 19.45 21.79
CA THR A 85 0.08 18.13 21.41
C THR A 85 -1.09 18.33 20.44
N LYS A 86 -0.92 17.89 19.19
CA LYS A 86 -2.05 17.82 18.26
C LYS A 86 -3.04 16.76 18.75
N ASP A 87 -4.33 16.98 18.47
CA ASP A 87 -5.35 15.98 18.75
C ASP A 87 -5.01 14.67 18.01
N ILE A 88 -5.13 13.55 18.71
CA ILE A 88 -4.78 12.23 18.16
C ILE A 88 -5.72 11.91 16.99
N GLY A 89 -6.99 12.31 17.06
CA GLY A 89 -7.96 12.15 15.98
C GLY A 89 -7.56 12.92 14.72
N GLU A 90 -7.13 14.18 14.86
CA GLU A 90 -6.60 14.98 13.75
C GLU A 90 -5.36 14.34 13.10
N VAL A 91 -4.40 13.87 13.90
CA VAL A 91 -3.19 13.20 13.41
C VAL A 91 -3.53 11.92 12.65
N LEU A 92 -4.41 11.09 13.20
CA LEU A 92 -4.86 9.85 12.56
C LEU A 92 -5.63 10.13 11.26
N SER A 93 -6.48 11.15 11.25
CA SER A 93 -7.24 11.56 10.07
C SER A 93 -6.32 12.04 8.94
N ALA A 94 -5.32 12.86 9.28
CA ALA A 94 -4.32 13.33 8.32
C ALA A 94 -3.51 12.15 7.73
N ALA A 95 -3.00 11.27 8.59
CA ALA A 95 -2.25 10.08 8.15
C ALA A 95 -3.09 9.16 7.26
N HIS A 96 -4.37 8.97 7.58
CA HIS A 96 -5.28 8.17 6.77
C HIS A 96 -5.57 8.81 5.40
N THR A 97 -5.69 10.13 5.36
CA THR A 97 -5.88 10.89 4.12
C THR A 97 -4.66 10.78 3.21
N GLU A 98 -3.46 10.89 3.79
CA GLU A 98 -2.19 10.71 3.09
C GLU A 98 -2.05 9.27 2.55
N GLU A 99 -2.36 8.25 3.35
CA GLU A 99 -2.33 6.85 2.91
C GLU A 99 -3.32 6.60 1.75
N LYS A 100 -4.52 7.20 1.79
CA LYS A 100 -5.48 7.13 0.68
C LYS A 100 -4.93 7.77 -0.59
N ALA A 101 -4.34 8.96 -0.49
CA ALA A 101 -3.76 9.65 -1.63
C ALA A 101 -2.62 8.83 -2.24
N PHE A 102 -1.72 8.31 -1.40
CA PHE A 102 -0.64 7.43 -1.81
C PHE A 102 -1.17 6.17 -2.51
N ASN A 103 -2.11 5.45 -1.91
CA ASN A 103 -2.72 4.26 -2.51
C ASN A 103 -3.37 4.55 -3.88
N ARG A 104 -4.04 5.69 -4.02
CA ARG A 104 -4.65 6.12 -5.28
C ARG A 104 -3.59 6.38 -6.35
N GLN A 105 -2.49 7.03 -6.00
CA GLN A 105 -1.39 7.27 -6.91
C GLN A 105 -0.80 5.94 -7.44
N GLN A 106 -0.56 4.98 -6.55
CA GLN A 106 -0.03 3.67 -6.95
C GLN A 106 -1.01 2.90 -7.84
N LEU A 107 -2.31 2.92 -7.52
CA LEU A 107 -3.34 2.32 -8.38
C LEU A 107 -3.41 3.00 -9.75
N LEU A 108 -3.29 4.32 -9.82
CA LEU A 108 -3.24 5.04 -11.10
C LEU A 108 -2.06 4.61 -11.96
N THR A 109 -0.90 4.31 -11.36
CA THR A 109 0.24 3.74 -12.08
C THR A 109 -0.11 2.38 -12.69
N ILE A 110 -0.78 1.49 -11.95
CA ILE A 110 -1.25 0.20 -12.46
C ILE A 110 -2.19 0.38 -13.67
N LEU A 111 -3.20 1.25 -13.52
CA LEU A 111 -4.17 1.53 -14.58
C LEU A 111 -3.50 2.14 -15.82
N ARG A 112 -2.53 3.05 -15.64
CA ARG A 112 -1.78 3.66 -16.74
C ARG A 112 -0.99 2.63 -17.55
N ASN A 113 -0.35 1.67 -16.87
CA ASN A 113 0.41 0.60 -17.52
C ASN A 113 -0.49 -0.33 -18.34
N ILE A 114 -1.60 -0.79 -17.75
CA ILE A 114 -2.57 -1.63 -18.48
C ILE A 114 -3.12 -0.88 -19.69
N ARG A 115 -3.51 0.39 -19.52
CA ARG A 115 -4.00 1.23 -20.62
C ARG A 115 -2.94 1.42 -21.70
N PHE A 116 -1.68 1.64 -21.33
CA PHE A 116 -0.58 1.79 -22.28
C PHE A 116 -0.42 0.53 -23.13
N LEU A 117 -0.32 -0.64 -22.50
CA LEU A 117 -0.16 -1.91 -23.20
C LEU A 117 -1.34 -2.19 -24.13
N ALA A 118 -2.57 -1.98 -23.64
CA ALA A 118 -3.78 -2.15 -24.44
C ALA A 118 -3.78 -1.22 -25.68
N ARG A 119 -3.44 0.06 -25.51
CA ARG A 119 -3.38 1.03 -26.63
C ARG A 119 -2.28 0.72 -27.65
N GLN A 120 -1.20 0.07 -27.23
CA GLN A 120 -0.11 -0.32 -28.13
C GLN A 120 -0.33 -1.71 -28.76
N GLY A 121 -1.42 -2.41 -28.41
CA GLY A 121 -1.62 -3.80 -28.84
C GLY A 121 -0.56 -4.75 -28.29
N LEU A 122 0.11 -4.37 -27.19
CA LEU A 122 1.16 -5.19 -26.59
C LEU A 122 0.54 -6.21 -25.63
N PRO A 123 0.99 -7.47 -25.65
CA PRO A 123 0.54 -8.47 -24.69
C PRO A 123 0.78 -7.99 -23.26
N ILE A 124 -0.27 -7.95 -22.44
CA ILE A 124 -0.15 -7.62 -21.01
C ILE A 124 0.70 -8.69 -20.31
N ARG A 125 0.47 -9.94 -20.70
CA ARG A 125 1.19 -11.11 -20.23
C ARG A 125 1.97 -11.74 -21.38
N GLY A 126 3.20 -12.17 -21.07
CA GLY A 126 3.96 -13.06 -21.93
C GLY A 126 3.69 -14.52 -21.58
N HIS A 127 4.51 -15.41 -22.14
CA HIS A 127 4.50 -16.83 -21.77
C HIS A 127 4.97 -17.07 -20.34
N ASP A 128 5.85 -16.19 -19.85
CA ASP A 128 6.32 -16.15 -18.48
C ASP A 128 5.75 -14.92 -17.75
N SER A 129 5.14 -15.16 -16.60
CA SER A 129 4.61 -14.12 -15.73
C SER A 129 5.68 -13.15 -15.24
N GLU A 130 6.92 -13.62 -15.01
CA GLU A 130 8.03 -12.80 -14.49
C GLU A 130 8.63 -11.87 -15.55
N GLN A 131 8.50 -12.25 -16.82
CA GLN A 131 8.94 -11.51 -18.00
C GLN A 131 7.78 -10.83 -18.75
N SER A 132 6.61 -10.73 -18.11
CA SER A 132 5.47 -10.02 -18.70
C SER A 132 5.77 -8.54 -18.90
N ASN A 133 5.30 -7.97 -20.02
CA ASN A 133 5.46 -6.53 -20.31
C ASN A 133 4.93 -5.67 -19.16
N PHE A 134 3.81 -6.07 -18.54
CA PHE A 134 3.24 -5.37 -17.41
C PHE A 134 4.18 -5.34 -16.20
N LEU A 135 4.77 -6.47 -15.81
CA LEU A 135 5.67 -6.51 -14.67
C LEU A 135 6.99 -5.76 -14.96
N GLN A 136 7.50 -5.83 -16.19
CA GLN A 136 8.70 -5.09 -16.59
C GLN A 136 8.46 -3.57 -16.55
N LEU A 137 7.30 -3.09 -16.98
CA LEU A 137 6.94 -1.67 -16.81
C LEU A 137 6.84 -1.26 -15.34
N LEU A 138 6.32 -2.12 -14.46
CA LEU A 138 6.29 -1.84 -13.02
C LEU A 138 7.69 -1.81 -12.39
N LYS A 139 8.59 -2.69 -12.83
CA LYS A 139 10.00 -2.68 -12.43
C LYS A 139 10.67 -1.37 -12.89
N LEU A 140 10.45 -0.96 -14.13
CA LEU A 140 10.94 0.32 -14.67
C LEU A 140 10.43 1.52 -13.87
N HIS A 141 9.14 1.54 -13.50
CA HIS A 141 8.61 2.56 -12.59
C HIS A 141 9.29 2.51 -11.22
N GLY A 142 9.56 1.31 -10.70
CA GLY A 142 10.26 1.10 -9.44
C GLY A 142 11.69 1.63 -9.41
N GLU A 143 12.36 1.78 -10.56
CA GLU A 143 13.68 2.42 -10.66
C GLU A 143 13.61 3.92 -10.34
N SER A 144 12.51 4.58 -10.74
CA SER A 144 12.28 6.00 -10.50
C SER A 144 11.58 6.27 -9.17
N ASP A 145 10.59 5.45 -8.82
CA ASP A 145 9.82 5.53 -7.58
C ASP A 145 9.70 4.13 -6.95
N PRO A 146 10.62 3.76 -6.04
CA PRO A 146 10.59 2.46 -5.36
C PRO A 146 9.32 2.20 -4.54
N SER A 147 8.51 3.24 -4.28
CA SER A 147 7.31 3.13 -3.47
C SER A 147 6.24 2.24 -4.11
N ILE A 148 6.17 2.15 -5.45
CA ILE A 148 5.24 1.25 -6.16
C ILE A 148 5.52 -0.22 -5.83
N LEU A 149 6.78 -0.64 -5.86
CA LEU A 149 7.17 -2.03 -5.58
C LEU A 149 6.93 -2.38 -4.11
N LYS A 150 7.20 -1.44 -3.20
CA LYS A 150 6.89 -1.61 -1.77
C LYS A 150 5.37 -1.70 -1.55
N TRP A 151 4.60 -0.89 -2.25
CA TRP A 151 3.14 -0.89 -2.18
C TRP A 151 2.54 -2.21 -2.70
N LEU A 152 3.03 -2.71 -3.84
CA LEU A 152 2.62 -4.01 -4.40
C LEU A 152 2.87 -5.15 -3.42
N LYS A 153 4.08 -5.22 -2.83
CA LYS A 153 4.40 -6.20 -1.77
C LYS A 153 3.46 -6.08 -0.57
N LYS A 154 3.16 -4.86 -0.09
CA LYS A 154 2.18 -4.63 1.01
C LYS A 154 0.78 -5.12 0.64
N LYS A 155 0.41 -5.08 -0.65
CA LYS A 155 -0.86 -5.59 -1.18
C LYS A 155 -0.80 -7.06 -1.58
N GLN A 156 0.26 -7.79 -1.22
CA GLN A 156 0.46 -9.21 -1.56
C GLN A 156 0.41 -9.46 -3.07
N ASP A 157 0.89 -8.49 -3.87
CA ASP A 157 0.97 -8.58 -5.32
C ASP A 157 -0.38 -8.90 -6.00
N LYS A 158 -1.50 -8.59 -5.34
CA LYS A 158 -2.85 -8.78 -5.87
C LYS A 158 -3.04 -8.08 -7.22
N PHE A 159 -2.53 -6.85 -7.35
CA PHE A 159 -2.67 -6.06 -8.58
C PHE A 159 -1.81 -6.57 -9.75
N THR A 160 -0.92 -7.55 -9.52
CA THR A 160 -0.22 -8.26 -10.59
C THR A 160 -0.86 -9.61 -10.93
N SER A 161 -1.97 -9.98 -10.27
CA SER A 161 -2.67 -11.22 -10.59
C SER A 161 -3.35 -11.15 -11.95
N ALA A 162 -3.54 -12.34 -12.52
CA ALA A 162 -4.21 -12.50 -13.78
C ALA A 162 -5.66 -11.97 -13.76
N ASP A 163 -6.39 -12.34 -12.71
CA ASP A 163 -7.81 -12.04 -12.62
C ASP A 163 -8.03 -10.53 -12.45
N ILE A 164 -7.25 -9.87 -11.59
CA ILE A 164 -7.39 -8.43 -11.35
C ILE A 164 -7.01 -7.61 -12.59
N GLN A 165 -5.98 -8.00 -13.32
CA GLN A 165 -5.65 -7.35 -14.59
C GLN A 165 -6.79 -7.49 -15.61
N ASN A 166 -7.42 -8.66 -15.69
CA ASN A 166 -8.56 -8.89 -16.59
C ASN A 166 -9.78 -8.08 -16.17
N GLU A 167 -10.10 -8.01 -14.88
CA GLU A 167 -11.17 -7.16 -14.35
C GLU A 167 -10.94 -5.68 -14.68
N ILE A 168 -9.71 -5.20 -14.48
CA ILE A 168 -9.35 -3.82 -14.83
C ILE A 168 -9.56 -3.56 -16.32
N LEU A 169 -9.08 -4.46 -17.18
CA LEU A 169 -9.22 -4.33 -18.62
C LEU A 169 -10.70 -4.35 -19.05
N GLN A 170 -11.50 -5.23 -18.44
CA GLN A 170 -12.94 -5.32 -18.67
C GLN A 170 -13.65 -4.02 -18.26
N VAL A 171 -13.32 -3.45 -17.10
CA VAL A 171 -13.89 -2.17 -16.66
C VAL A 171 -13.52 -1.04 -17.61
N MET A 172 -12.28 -1.00 -18.11
CA MET A 172 -11.86 -0.03 -19.12
C MET A 172 -12.63 -0.19 -20.43
N ALA A 173 -12.75 -1.43 -20.93
CA ALA A 173 -13.50 -1.73 -22.15
C ALA A 173 -14.98 -1.35 -22.00
N LEU A 174 -15.63 -1.73 -20.90
CA LEU A 174 -17.02 -1.36 -20.61
C LEU A 174 -17.23 0.16 -20.53
N ARG A 175 -16.23 0.91 -20.04
CA ARG A 175 -16.31 2.36 -20.04
C ARG A 175 -16.31 2.92 -21.47
N ILE A 176 -15.38 2.46 -22.31
CA ILE A 176 -15.30 2.87 -23.72
C ILE A 176 -16.61 2.53 -24.44
N LEU A 177 -17.12 1.32 -24.27
CA LEU A 177 -18.38 0.90 -24.87
C LEU A 177 -19.58 1.76 -24.44
N ARG A 178 -19.63 2.18 -23.17
CA ARG A 178 -20.67 3.11 -22.69
C ARG A 178 -20.55 4.49 -23.31
N ASP A 179 -19.34 4.98 -23.48
CA ASP A 179 -19.08 6.28 -24.09
C ASP A 179 -19.48 6.24 -25.59
N VAL A 180 -19.09 5.19 -26.32
CA VAL A 180 -19.54 4.93 -27.71
C VAL A 180 -21.07 4.82 -27.79
N ALA A 181 -21.70 4.05 -26.90
CA ALA A 181 -23.17 3.93 -26.82
C ALA A 181 -23.88 5.25 -26.49
N ALA A 182 -23.23 6.19 -25.79
CA ALA A 182 -23.77 7.52 -25.57
C ALA A 182 -23.73 8.34 -26.86
N ASN A 183 -22.59 8.37 -27.55
CA ASN A 183 -22.41 9.11 -28.80
C ASN A 183 -23.44 8.70 -29.86
N ILE A 184 -23.63 7.39 -30.07
CA ILE A 184 -24.59 6.88 -31.07
C ILE A 184 -26.02 7.30 -30.78
N ARG A 185 -26.40 7.35 -29.49
CA ARG A 185 -27.75 7.77 -29.09
C ARG A 185 -28.00 9.23 -29.39
N GLU A 186 -26.96 10.06 -29.41
CA GLU A 186 -27.02 11.47 -29.80
C GLU A 186 -27.03 11.61 -31.34
N ASP A 187 -26.17 10.86 -32.03
CA ASP A 187 -25.99 10.90 -33.49
C ASP A 187 -27.20 10.38 -34.29
N GLY A 188 -28.00 9.49 -33.69
CA GLY A 188 -29.29 9.04 -34.23
C GLY A 188 -29.22 7.95 -35.32
N TYR A 189 -28.07 7.78 -35.99
CA TYR A 189 -27.89 6.76 -37.03
C TYR A 189 -26.60 5.96 -36.83
N PHE A 190 -26.74 4.64 -36.90
CA PHE A 190 -25.61 3.71 -36.91
C PHE A 190 -25.90 2.50 -37.80
N SER A 191 -24.83 1.80 -38.17
CA SER A 191 -24.88 0.50 -38.84
C SER A 191 -23.91 -0.45 -38.14
N ILE A 192 -24.22 -1.75 -38.20
CA ILE A 192 -23.34 -2.80 -37.71
C ILE A 192 -22.74 -3.48 -38.94
N MET A 193 -21.42 -3.49 -39.01
CA MET A 193 -20.66 -4.23 -40.01
C MET A 193 -20.16 -5.53 -39.35
N VAL A 194 -20.42 -6.63 -40.02
CA VAL A 194 -20.07 -7.97 -39.56
C VAL A 194 -19.25 -8.61 -40.68
N ASP A 195 -18.02 -8.98 -40.38
CA ASP A 195 -17.12 -9.62 -41.34
C ASP A 195 -16.64 -10.96 -40.80
N GLU A 196 -16.52 -11.94 -41.68
CA GLU A 196 -16.07 -13.29 -41.34
C GLU A 196 -14.60 -13.45 -41.74
N THR A 197 -13.76 -13.83 -40.78
CA THR A 197 -12.35 -14.10 -41.01
C THR A 197 -11.99 -15.47 -40.44
N THR A 198 -11.16 -16.20 -41.17
CA THR A 198 -10.58 -17.46 -40.67
C THR A 198 -9.26 -17.16 -39.96
N ASP A 199 -9.10 -17.62 -38.72
CA ASP A 199 -7.84 -17.47 -38.00
C ASP A 199 -6.76 -18.47 -38.47
N GLN A 200 -5.53 -18.29 -37.99
CA GLN A 200 -4.39 -19.16 -38.35
C GLN A 200 -4.58 -20.64 -37.93
N SER A 201 -5.59 -20.94 -37.11
CA SER A 201 -5.95 -22.29 -36.66
C SER A 201 -7.15 -22.85 -37.41
N ASN A 202 -7.53 -22.25 -38.56
CA ASN A 202 -8.71 -22.60 -39.36
C ASN A 202 -10.04 -22.49 -38.59
N ARG A 203 -10.13 -21.61 -37.59
CA ARG A 203 -11.39 -21.34 -36.89
C ARG A 203 -12.01 -20.06 -37.46
N GLU A 204 -13.30 -20.14 -37.76
CA GLU A 204 -14.08 -18.97 -38.17
C GLU A 204 -14.28 -18.03 -36.97
N GLN A 205 -13.96 -16.76 -37.21
CA GLN A 205 -14.14 -15.67 -36.28
C GLN A 205 -14.94 -14.58 -36.98
N VAL A 206 -15.83 -13.95 -36.23
CA VAL A 206 -16.64 -12.84 -36.72
C VAL A 206 -16.14 -11.56 -36.08
N VAL A 207 -15.75 -10.60 -36.91
CA VAL A 207 -15.39 -9.23 -36.55
C VAL A 207 -16.67 -8.42 -36.50
N ILE A 208 -16.92 -7.73 -35.38
CA ILE A 208 -18.02 -6.79 -35.25
C ILE A 208 -17.45 -5.37 -35.18
N VAL A 209 -17.85 -4.54 -36.15
CA VAL A 209 -17.52 -3.12 -36.20
C VAL A 209 -18.81 -2.33 -36.22
N LEU A 210 -18.90 -1.31 -35.38
CA LEU A 210 -19.99 -0.38 -35.42
C LEU A 210 -19.58 0.86 -36.21
N ARG A 211 -20.43 1.30 -37.14
CA ARG A 211 -20.21 2.51 -37.92
C ARG A 211 -21.29 3.53 -37.65
N HIS A 212 -20.93 4.73 -37.21
CA HIS A 212 -21.85 5.85 -36.97
C HIS A 212 -21.35 7.15 -37.60
N VAL A 213 -22.22 8.16 -37.69
CA VAL A 213 -21.90 9.47 -38.26
C VAL A 213 -22.20 10.53 -37.23
N ASP A 214 -21.20 11.35 -36.89
CA ASP A 214 -21.39 12.40 -35.89
C ASP A 214 -22.16 13.62 -36.45
N SER A 215 -22.46 14.57 -35.57
CA SER A 215 -23.11 15.83 -35.93
C SER A 215 -22.35 16.69 -36.95
N GLU A 216 -21.04 16.47 -37.12
CA GLU A 216 -20.19 17.14 -38.09
C GLU A 216 -20.10 16.37 -39.44
N LEU A 217 -20.89 15.29 -39.58
CA LEU A 217 -20.91 14.38 -40.72
C LEU A 217 -19.61 13.58 -40.90
N ASN A 218 -18.81 13.42 -39.84
CA ASN A 218 -17.65 12.53 -39.86
C ASN A 218 -18.10 11.09 -39.60
N VAL A 219 -17.55 10.16 -40.39
CA VAL A 219 -17.79 8.73 -40.22
C VAL A 219 -16.82 8.18 -39.18
N HIS A 220 -17.36 7.47 -38.18
CA HIS A 220 -16.59 6.77 -37.16
C HIS A 220 -16.83 5.26 -37.26
N GLU A 221 -15.76 4.48 -37.13
CA GLU A 221 -15.79 3.01 -37.14
C GLU A 221 -15.15 2.48 -35.85
N GLU A 222 -15.99 1.91 -34.99
CA GLU A 222 -15.63 1.44 -33.65
C GLU A 222 -15.59 -0.09 -33.64
N PHE A 223 -14.40 -0.65 -33.46
CA PHE A 223 -14.23 -2.09 -33.30
C PHE A 223 -14.82 -2.55 -31.97
N MET A 224 -15.81 -3.43 -32.03
CA MET A 224 -16.53 -3.92 -30.86
C MET A 224 -15.93 -5.21 -30.30
N GLY A 225 -15.42 -6.08 -31.17
CA GLY A 225 -14.80 -7.33 -30.76
C GLY A 225 -14.75 -8.39 -31.85
N LEU A 226 -14.14 -9.53 -31.46
CA LEU A 226 -14.10 -10.77 -32.22
C LEU A 226 -14.95 -11.82 -31.48
N CYS A 227 -15.83 -12.49 -32.21
CA CYS A 227 -16.63 -13.60 -31.70
C CYS A 227 -16.20 -14.90 -32.38
N MET A 228 -15.91 -15.92 -31.57
CA MET A 228 -15.67 -17.27 -32.10
C MET A 228 -17.00 -17.87 -32.55
N VAL A 229 -17.06 -18.38 -33.79
CA VAL A 229 -18.22 -19.14 -34.25
C VAL A 229 -18.01 -20.61 -33.83
N PRO A 230 -18.91 -21.20 -33.03
CA PRO A 230 -18.89 -22.65 -32.82
C PRO A 230 -19.23 -23.30 -34.17
N SER A 231 -18.27 -24.06 -34.72
CA SER A 231 -18.35 -24.87 -35.96
C SER A 231 -19.69 -24.81 -36.70
N ILE A 232 -19.68 -24.26 -37.92
CA ILE A 232 -20.81 -24.36 -38.85
C ILE A 232 -20.80 -25.75 -39.48
N ASP A 233 -21.09 -26.79 -38.68
CA ASP A 233 -21.58 -28.03 -39.27
C ASP A 233 -22.93 -27.67 -39.89
N ALA A 234 -22.99 -27.63 -41.22
CA ALA A 234 -24.22 -27.40 -41.97
C ALA A 234 -25.18 -28.59 -41.78
N VAL A 235 -25.79 -28.67 -40.59
CA VAL A 235 -27.01 -29.46 -40.38
C VAL A 235 -28.15 -28.50 -40.69
N GLY A 236 -28.75 -28.66 -41.87
CA GLY A 236 -29.82 -27.81 -42.37
C GLY A 236 -30.87 -27.49 -41.32
N GLY A 237 -30.93 -26.22 -40.93
CA GLY A 237 -31.88 -25.74 -39.93
C GLY A 237 -31.74 -24.24 -39.79
N THR A 238 -32.49 -23.49 -40.60
CA THR A 238 -32.65 -22.04 -40.48
C THR A 238 -33.06 -21.65 -39.06
N PRO A 239 -32.39 -20.69 -38.39
CA PRO A 239 -33.02 -19.87 -37.39
C PRO A 239 -33.26 -18.49 -38.01
N TYR A 240 -34.51 -18.24 -38.39
CA TYR A 240 -35.01 -16.89 -38.57
C TYR A 240 -34.83 -16.14 -37.24
N LEU A 241 -34.08 -15.04 -37.26
CA LEU A 241 -34.11 -14.04 -36.19
C LEU A 241 -35.44 -13.28 -36.32
N SER A 242 -36.43 -13.68 -35.52
CA SER A 242 -37.62 -12.86 -35.28
C SER A 242 -37.29 -11.78 -34.25
N SER A 243 -37.23 -10.53 -34.73
CA SER A 243 -37.56 -9.25 -34.10
C SER A 243 -37.41 -9.10 -32.59
#